data_AF-A0A7K4HAS5-F1
#
_entry.id   AF-A0A7K4HAS5-F1
#
_cell.length_a   1.000
_cell.length_b   1.000
_cell.length_c   1.000
_cell.angle_alpha   90.00
_cell.angle_beta   90.00
_cell.angle_gamma   90.00
#
_symmetry.space_group_name_H-M   'P 1'
#
loop_
_entity.id
_entity.type
_entity.pdbx_description
1 polymer ?
#
loop_
_entity_poly.entity_id
_entity_poly.type
_entity_poly.pdbx_seq_one_letter_code
_entity_poly.pdbx_strand_id
1 'polypeptide(L)'
;MSYKKKGTRNVKPGRKREKWTDILPRYLTFLTHMRPILRETRRVIIGLDADLLLDTEILDKIREEEEKRNVRKVRALTEFSAMYRSNIYEIIKDFLVKYRDRIPILDIKDYIIEFLYESVGALNVLQHITNPDEQNLENTYLYVLVKFIEEKLLPRGRNLKVIYKKLLEVSPDFYDCQRHILQPHTYYREKLEDSDSFEIPGISPKVYQVFNNITSLFNLDPNFGNFPEKENQELPMILKTEIFNPYIDSVANAEEEAIDQISERIGLRILDEIFLAPSENLVEIMIENNFIRSNTQSDGVIRLLPQLSNETLYLHYLAFASQRRGFLSKELINWISMNFAFLIYMGILKWKLSDQNIFYPIFKDLQTNEKILPFLMKLICFPNYLGLDKMKIRDSPQYRKEIFNFIGSQIDNLKEFINEIAIYCEKFDKERKNK
;
A
#
# COMPACT_ATOMS: atom_id res chain seq x y z
N MET A 1 -14.83 29.42 56.56
CA MET A 1 -13.94 28.77 55.57
C MET A 1 -14.58 27.48 55.11
N SER A 2 -14.96 27.39 53.84
CA SER A 2 -15.43 26.16 53.20
C SER A 2 -14.83 26.11 51.80
N TYR A 3 -13.91 25.17 51.60
CA TYR A 3 -13.23 24.95 50.33
C TYR A 3 -14.20 24.26 49.36
N LYS A 4 -14.80 25.03 48.44
CA LYS A 4 -15.43 24.46 47.24
C LYS A 4 -14.32 23.94 46.31
N LYS A 5 -14.17 22.62 46.25
CA LYS A 5 -13.42 21.92 45.20
C LYS A 5 -13.95 22.35 43.83
N LYS A 6 -13.14 23.09 43.07
CA LYS A 6 -13.37 23.31 41.63
C LYS A 6 -13.32 21.95 40.95
N GLY A 7 -14.44 21.57 40.34
CA GLY A 7 -14.55 20.34 39.56
C GLY A 7 -13.45 20.27 38.52
N THR A 8 -12.71 19.17 38.55
CA THR A 8 -11.80 18.77 37.48
C THR A 8 -12.58 18.74 36.18
N ARG A 9 -12.18 19.60 35.23
CA ARG A 9 -12.58 19.48 33.82
C ARG A 9 -12.33 18.03 33.42
N ASN A 10 -13.40 17.33 33.02
CA ASN A 10 -13.30 16.05 32.33
C ASN A 10 -12.48 16.27 31.05
N VAL A 11 -11.17 16.02 31.13
CA VAL A 11 -10.33 15.80 29.95
C VAL A 11 -10.94 14.58 29.26
N LYS A 12 -11.45 14.75 28.05
CA LYS A 12 -11.89 13.62 27.21
C LYS A 12 -10.74 12.61 27.20
N PRO A 13 -10.94 11.34 27.60
CA PRO A 13 -9.87 10.37 27.56
C PRO A 13 -9.37 10.31 26.12
N GLY A 14 -8.07 10.57 25.92
CA GLY A 14 -7.42 10.40 24.62
C GLY A 14 -7.76 9.02 24.07
N ARG A 15 -7.97 8.91 22.75
CA ARG A 15 -8.27 7.63 22.09
C ARG A 15 -7.28 6.58 22.59
N LYS A 16 -7.78 5.56 23.32
CA LYS A 16 -6.96 4.40 23.71
C LYS A 16 -6.32 3.83 22.44
N ARG A 17 -5.00 3.61 22.46
CA ARG A 17 -4.30 2.93 21.35
C ARG A 17 -5.00 1.58 21.10
N GLU A 18 -5.54 1.40 19.90
CA GLU A 18 -6.19 0.13 19.52
C GLU A 18 -5.18 -1.01 19.66
N LYS A 19 -5.58 -2.10 20.33
CA LYS A 19 -4.70 -3.26 20.54
C LYS A 19 -4.90 -4.29 19.44
N TRP A 20 -3.92 -5.17 19.30
CA TRP A 20 -3.99 -6.31 18.38
C TRP A 20 -5.25 -7.15 18.62
N THR A 21 -5.56 -7.38 19.90
CA THR A 21 -6.75 -8.07 20.40
C THR A 21 -8.07 -7.41 20.00
N ASP A 22 -8.06 -6.14 19.61
CA ASP A 22 -9.26 -5.42 19.17
C ASP A 22 -9.43 -5.48 17.64
N ILE A 23 -8.31 -5.47 16.90
CA ILE A 23 -8.29 -5.34 15.45
C ILE A 23 -8.38 -6.71 14.77
N LEU A 24 -7.62 -7.70 15.23
CA LEU A 24 -7.57 -9.02 14.58
C LEU A 24 -8.94 -9.73 14.59
N PRO A 25 -9.73 -9.76 15.69
CA PRO A 25 -11.06 -10.35 15.66
C PRO A 25 -12.00 -9.67 14.66
N ARG A 26 -11.88 -8.36 14.45
CA ARG A 26 -12.68 -7.61 13.48
C ARG A 26 -12.31 -7.97 12.04
N TYR A 27 -11.02 -8.13 11.76
CA TYR A 27 -10.53 -8.68 10.49
C TYR A 27 -11.08 -10.10 10.24
N LEU A 28 -11.05 -10.97 11.25
CA LEU A 28 -11.48 -12.36 11.12
C LEU A 28 -12.99 -12.54 11.06
N THR A 29 -13.78 -11.61 11.58
CA THR A 29 -15.25 -11.70 11.65
C THR A 29 -15.88 -12.06 10.30
N PHE A 30 -15.54 -11.35 9.23
CA PHE A 30 -16.17 -11.60 7.93
C PHE A 30 -15.61 -12.84 7.24
N LEU A 31 -14.29 -13.06 7.33
CA LEU A 31 -13.63 -14.24 6.77
C LEU A 31 -14.19 -15.54 7.38
N THR A 32 -14.42 -15.57 8.70
CA THR A 32 -14.98 -16.73 9.43
C THR A 32 -16.43 -17.03 9.07
N HIS A 33 -17.14 -16.07 8.48
CA HIS A 33 -18.50 -16.25 7.95
C HIS A 33 -18.50 -16.69 6.48
N MET A 34 -17.63 -16.12 5.64
CA MET A 34 -17.54 -16.45 4.21
C MET A 34 -17.12 -17.90 3.97
N ARG A 35 -16.14 -18.41 4.73
CA ARG A 35 -15.57 -19.75 4.50
C ARG A 35 -16.59 -20.88 4.71
N PRO A 36 -17.35 -20.94 5.81
CA PRO A 36 -18.40 -21.94 5.95
C PRO A 36 -19.41 -21.91 4.81
N ILE A 37 -19.79 -20.72 4.32
CA ILE A 37 -20.74 -20.61 3.22
C ILE A 37 -20.21 -21.30 1.97
N LEU A 38 -19.02 -20.94 1.49
CA LEU A 38 -18.42 -21.58 0.30
C LEU A 38 -18.21 -23.08 0.51
N ARG A 39 -17.85 -23.51 1.72
CA ARG A 39 -17.64 -24.92 2.05
C ARG A 39 -18.95 -25.72 2.01
N GLU A 40 -20.03 -25.18 2.55
CA GLU A 40 -21.34 -25.83 2.51
C GLU A 40 -21.90 -25.84 1.09
N THR A 41 -21.83 -24.73 0.36
CA THR A 41 -22.22 -24.69 -1.06
C THR A 41 -21.46 -25.77 -1.85
N ARG A 42 -20.14 -25.92 -1.63
CA ARG A 42 -19.37 -26.99 -2.28
C ARG A 42 -19.91 -28.38 -1.96
N ARG A 43 -20.25 -28.66 -0.69
CA ARG A 43 -20.82 -29.95 -0.28
C ARG A 43 -22.16 -30.21 -0.93
N VAL A 44 -23.01 -29.20 -1.00
CA VAL A 44 -24.32 -29.28 -1.63
C VAL A 44 -24.17 -29.58 -3.12
N ILE A 45 -23.31 -28.84 -3.83
CA ILE A 45 -23.07 -29.08 -5.26
C ILE A 45 -22.48 -30.47 -5.51
N ILE A 46 -21.56 -30.97 -4.67
CA ILE A 46 -21.04 -32.34 -4.78
C ILE A 46 -22.18 -33.37 -4.74
N GLY A 47 -23.11 -33.21 -3.79
CA GLY A 47 -24.23 -34.13 -3.58
C GLY A 47 -25.40 -33.96 -4.55
N LEU A 48 -25.41 -32.93 -5.39
CA LEU A 48 -26.48 -32.68 -6.36
C LEU A 48 -26.21 -33.46 -7.66
N ASP A 49 -27.22 -34.13 -8.22
CA ASP A 49 -27.09 -34.74 -9.53
C ASP A 49 -26.80 -33.68 -10.60
N ALA A 50 -25.93 -34.00 -11.57
CA ALA A 50 -25.47 -33.02 -12.55
C ALA A 50 -26.62 -32.47 -13.40
N ASP A 51 -27.63 -33.29 -13.72
CA ASP A 51 -28.79 -32.86 -14.50
C ASP A 51 -29.69 -31.89 -13.72
N LEU A 52 -29.74 -32.00 -12.38
CA LEU A 52 -30.49 -31.08 -11.52
C LEU A 52 -29.79 -29.72 -11.36
N LEU A 53 -28.49 -29.64 -11.70
CA LEU A 53 -27.73 -28.41 -11.69
C LEU A 53 -28.18 -27.43 -12.79
N LEU A 54 -28.77 -27.93 -13.87
CA LEU A 54 -29.26 -27.09 -14.99
C LEU A 54 -30.54 -26.33 -14.65
N ASP A 55 -31.29 -26.78 -13.64
CA ASP A 55 -32.53 -26.15 -13.21
C ASP A 55 -32.24 -25.02 -12.21
N THR A 56 -32.37 -23.79 -12.69
CA THR A 56 -32.17 -22.59 -11.87
C THR A 56 -33.17 -22.49 -10.72
N GLU A 57 -34.37 -23.07 -10.85
CA GLU A 57 -35.35 -23.10 -9.75
C GLU A 57 -34.92 -24.04 -8.63
N ILE A 58 -34.23 -25.14 -8.95
CA ILE A 58 -33.67 -26.05 -7.94
C ILE A 58 -32.56 -25.33 -7.17
N LEU A 59 -31.68 -24.59 -7.87
CA LEU A 59 -30.64 -23.78 -7.23
C LEU A 59 -31.23 -22.69 -6.31
N ASP A 60 -32.31 -22.05 -6.72
CA ASP A 60 -33.00 -21.05 -5.89
C ASP A 60 -33.64 -21.67 -4.64
N LYS A 61 -34.29 -22.84 -4.77
CA LYS A 61 -34.85 -23.58 -3.62
C LYS A 61 -33.76 -23.99 -2.64
N ILE A 62 -32.63 -24.51 -3.14
CA ILE A 62 -31.48 -24.86 -2.32
C ILE A 62 -30.94 -23.64 -1.57
N ARG A 63 -30.75 -22.51 -2.26
CA ARG A 63 -30.30 -21.24 -1.64
C ARG A 63 -31.23 -20.83 -0.51
N GLU A 64 -32.54 -20.81 -0.74
CA GLU A 64 -33.55 -20.43 0.26
C GLU A 64 -33.55 -21.35 1.48
N GLU A 65 -33.36 -22.66 1.29
CA GLU A 65 -33.22 -23.61 2.39
C GLU A 65 -31.95 -23.36 3.21
N GLU A 66 -30.82 -23.09 2.55
CA GLU A 66 -29.55 -22.81 3.23
C GLU A 66 -29.59 -21.50 4.04
N GLU A 67 -30.33 -20.49 3.55
CA GLU A 67 -30.55 -19.24 4.28
C GLU A 67 -31.36 -19.45 5.56
N LYS A 68 -32.40 -20.30 5.52
CA LYS A 68 -33.23 -20.64 6.68
C LYS A 68 -32.45 -21.39 7.77
N ARG A 69 -31.43 -22.18 7.42
CA ARG A 69 -30.63 -22.99 8.35
C ARG A 69 -29.67 -22.18 9.24
N ASN A 70 -29.41 -20.90 8.94
CA ASN A 70 -28.34 -20.12 9.58
C ASN A 70 -28.80 -18.80 10.23
N VAL A 71 -29.88 -18.82 11.01
CA VAL A 71 -30.34 -17.64 11.76
C VAL A 71 -29.47 -17.40 13.00
N ARG A 72 -28.42 -16.58 12.88
CA ARG A 72 -27.67 -16.04 14.03
C ARG A 72 -28.33 -14.76 14.57
N LYS A 73 -28.11 -14.47 15.86
CA LYS A 73 -28.72 -13.35 16.63
C LYS A 73 -28.29 -11.94 16.21
N VAL A 74 -27.29 -11.75 15.34
CA VAL A 74 -26.75 -10.43 14.97
C VAL A 74 -27.16 -10.05 13.55
N ARG A 75 -28.11 -9.11 13.43
CA ARG A 75 -28.76 -8.69 12.17
C ARG A 75 -27.78 -8.40 11.03
N ALA A 76 -26.73 -7.60 11.28
CA ALA A 76 -25.77 -7.21 10.23
C ALA A 76 -24.94 -8.39 9.67
N LEU A 77 -24.60 -9.39 10.50
CA LEU A 77 -23.87 -10.58 10.04
C LEU A 77 -24.79 -11.53 9.27
N THR A 78 -26.06 -11.59 9.66
CA THR A 78 -27.10 -12.36 8.95
C THR A 78 -27.34 -11.77 7.56
N GLU A 79 -27.50 -10.44 7.47
CA GLU A 79 -27.64 -9.71 6.20
C GLU A 79 -26.43 -9.94 5.28
N PHE A 80 -25.20 -9.79 5.80
CA PHE A 80 -23.98 -10.08 5.03
C PHE A 80 -23.92 -11.54 4.55
N SER A 81 -24.28 -12.50 5.41
CA SER A 81 -24.23 -13.93 5.06
C SER A 81 -25.26 -14.31 4.00
N ALA A 82 -26.46 -13.73 4.04
CA ALA A 82 -27.51 -13.95 3.04
C ALA A 82 -27.10 -13.35 1.68
N MET A 83 -26.65 -12.09 1.68
CA MET A 83 -26.12 -11.43 0.50
C MET A 83 -24.96 -12.21 -0.13
N TYR A 84 -24.01 -12.69 0.69
CA TYR A 84 -22.88 -13.47 0.22
C TYR A 84 -23.30 -14.80 -0.42
N ARG A 85 -24.28 -15.51 0.18
CA ARG A 85 -24.88 -16.72 -0.41
C ARG A 85 -25.54 -16.42 -1.74
N SER A 86 -26.36 -15.39 -1.80
CA SER A 86 -27.04 -14.99 -3.03
C SER A 86 -26.04 -14.79 -4.16
N ASN A 87 -24.98 -14.01 -3.92
CA ASN A 87 -23.94 -13.76 -4.92
C ASN A 87 -23.25 -15.04 -5.42
N ILE A 88 -22.99 -16.01 -4.54
CA ILE A 88 -22.39 -17.30 -4.94
C ILE A 88 -23.31 -18.06 -5.90
N TYR A 89 -24.59 -18.19 -5.55
CA TYR A 89 -25.55 -18.92 -6.39
C TYR A 89 -25.85 -18.21 -7.70
N GLU A 90 -25.92 -16.87 -7.71
CA GLU A 90 -26.03 -16.11 -8.96
C GLU A 90 -24.82 -16.33 -9.88
N ILE A 91 -23.60 -16.31 -9.35
CA ILE A 91 -22.38 -16.61 -10.14
C ILE A 91 -22.40 -18.02 -10.72
N ILE A 92 -22.86 -19.01 -9.95
CA ILE A 92 -23.03 -20.38 -10.44
C ILE A 92 -24.06 -20.43 -11.57
N LYS A 93 -25.21 -19.77 -11.40
CA LYS A 93 -26.27 -19.70 -12.42
C LYS A 93 -25.77 -19.03 -13.70
N ASP A 94 -25.07 -17.91 -13.59
CA ASP A 94 -24.48 -17.21 -14.74
C ASP A 94 -23.47 -18.08 -15.49
N PHE A 95 -22.64 -18.83 -14.75
CA PHE A 95 -21.69 -19.77 -15.34
C PHE A 95 -22.40 -20.91 -16.08
N LEU A 96 -23.44 -21.49 -15.49
CA LEU A 96 -24.24 -22.53 -16.12
C LEU A 96 -24.90 -22.04 -17.40
N VAL A 97 -25.59 -20.90 -17.36
CA VAL A 97 -26.26 -20.31 -18.53
C VAL A 97 -25.27 -20.05 -19.66
N LYS A 98 -24.06 -19.59 -19.32
CA LYS A 98 -23.03 -19.26 -20.30
C LYS A 98 -22.39 -20.50 -20.97
N TYR A 99 -22.25 -21.61 -20.25
CA TYR A 99 -21.45 -22.76 -20.71
C TYR A 99 -22.22 -24.06 -20.93
N ARG A 100 -23.49 -24.17 -20.52
CA ARG A 100 -24.31 -25.40 -20.66
C ARG A 100 -24.38 -25.94 -22.10
N ASP A 101 -24.30 -25.07 -23.10
CA ASP A 101 -24.37 -25.46 -24.52
C ASP A 101 -22.99 -25.72 -25.14
N ARG A 102 -21.90 -25.54 -24.36
CA ARG A 102 -20.52 -25.59 -24.85
C ARG A 102 -19.69 -26.70 -24.22
N ILE A 103 -20.01 -27.09 -22.99
CA ILE A 103 -19.23 -28.02 -22.18
C ILE A 103 -20.20 -29.03 -21.54
N PRO A 104 -19.82 -30.32 -21.43
CA PRO A 104 -20.62 -31.30 -20.69
C PRO A 104 -20.95 -30.85 -19.26
N ILE A 105 -22.18 -31.14 -18.82
CA ILE A 105 -22.67 -30.70 -17.50
C ILE A 105 -21.86 -31.28 -16.33
N LEU A 106 -21.31 -32.48 -16.49
CA LEU A 106 -20.40 -33.08 -15.50
C LEU A 106 -19.14 -32.25 -15.33
N ASP A 107 -18.51 -31.81 -16.43
CA ASP A 107 -17.31 -30.98 -16.39
C ASP A 107 -17.63 -29.60 -15.78
N ILE A 108 -18.78 -29.01 -16.12
CA ILE A 108 -19.23 -27.75 -15.51
C ILE A 108 -19.36 -27.88 -13.99
N LYS A 109 -19.98 -28.98 -13.53
CA LYS A 109 -20.12 -29.29 -12.11
C LYS A 109 -18.74 -29.43 -11.45
N ASP A 110 -17.82 -30.16 -12.06
CA ASP A 110 -16.47 -30.37 -11.54
C ASP A 110 -15.69 -29.05 -11.45
N TYR A 111 -15.77 -28.18 -12.48
CA TYR A 111 -15.20 -26.84 -12.43
C TYR A 111 -15.75 -26.01 -11.26
N ILE A 112 -17.07 -26.00 -11.03
CA ILE A 112 -17.67 -25.27 -9.90
C ILE A 112 -17.12 -25.81 -8.57
N ILE A 113 -17.01 -27.13 -8.42
CA ILE A 113 -16.51 -27.77 -7.19
C ILE A 113 -15.04 -27.42 -6.95
N GLU A 114 -14.23 -27.38 -7.99
CA GLU A 114 -12.81 -26.99 -7.93
C GLU A 114 -12.66 -25.50 -7.61
N PHE A 115 -13.40 -24.62 -8.29
CA PHE A 115 -13.36 -23.18 -8.03
C PHE A 115 -13.80 -22.83 -6.60
N LEU A 116 -14.79 -23.54 -6.05
CA LEU A 116 -15.18 -23.43 -4.64
C LEU A 116 -14.09 -23.94 -3.70
N TYR A 117 -13.40 -25.03 -4.06
CA TYR A 117 -12.29 -25.56 -3.28
C TYR A 117 -11.13 -24.56 -3.18
N GLU A 118 -10.71 -23.99 -4.31
CA GLU A 118 -9.72 -22.92 -4.39
C GLU A 118 -10.12 -21.71 -3.54
N SER A 119 -11.38 -21.26 -3.66
CA SER A 119 -11.94 -20.14 -2.89
C SER A 119 -11.90 -20.38 -1.38
N VAL A 120 -12.21 -21.59 -0.93
CA VAL A 120 -12.06 -22.00 0.47
C VAL A 120 -10.58 -22.00 0.88
N GLY A 121 -9.69 -22.44 -0.01
CA GLY A 121 -8.23 -22.41 0.19
C GLY A 121 -7.69 -20.99 0.41
N ALA A 122 -8.12 -20.03 -0.42
CA ALA A 122 -7.77 -18.61 -0.29
C ALA A 122 -8.24 -18.03 1.06
N LEU A 123 -9.50 -18.26 1.42
CA LEU A 123 -10.02 -17.83 2.73
C LEU A 123 -9.30 -18.49 3.90
N ASN A 124 -8.88 -19.74 3.75
CA ASN A 124 -8.14 -20.42 4.81
C ASN A 124 -6.79 -19.75 5.06
N VAL A 125 -6.07 -19.31 4.03
CA VAL A 125 -4.84 -18.53 4.18
C VAL A 125 -5.13 -17.19 4.84
N LEU A 126 -6.13 -16.45 4.35
CA LEU A 126 -6.49 -15.14 4.90
C LEU A 126 -6.92 -15.21 6.37
N GLN A 127 -7.67 -16.25 6.76
CA GLN A 127 -8.06 -16.48 8.17
C GLN A 127 -6.87 -16.75 9.09
N HIS A 128 -5.82 -17.41 8.58
CA HIS A 128 -4.63 -17.79 9.34
C HIS A 128 -3.42 -16.97 8.91
N ILE A 129 -3.65 -15.74 8.44
CA ILE A 129 -2.59 -14.88 7.94
C ILE A 129 -1.60 -14.52 9.04
N THR A 130 -2.06 -14.50 10.30
CA THR A 130 -1.26 -14.19 11.50
C THR A 130 -1.79 -14.91 12.75
N ASN A 131 -1.03 -14.88 13.84
CA ASN A 131 -1.35 -15.53 15.11
C ASN A 131 -2.04 -14.55 16.10
N PRO A 132 -3.18 -14.94 16.73
CA PRO A 132 -3.80 -14.17 17.81
C PRO A 132 -2.88 -13.77 18.96
N ASP A 133 -1.93 -14.63 19.33
CA ASP A 133 -1.09 -14.43 20.51
C ASP A 133 0.20 -13.65 20.24
N GLU A 134 0.38 -13.16 19.00
CA GLU A 134 1.62 -12.50 18.54
C GLU A 134 2.90 -13.34 18.73
N GLN A 135 2.78 -14.65 18.96
CA GLN A 135 3.91 -15.57 19.06
C GLN A 135 4.34 -16.06 17.67
N ASN A 136 5.65 -16.23 17.48
CA ASN A 136 6.26 -16.73 16.25
C ASN A 136 5.78 -15.99 14.99
N LEU A 137 5.63 -14.65 15.09
CA LEU A 137 5.16 -13.81 13.99
C LEU A 137 5.97 -14.01 12.71
N GLU A 138 7.28 -14.24 12.85
CA GLU A 138 8.22 -14.43 11.73
C GLU A 138 7.83 -15.56 10.78
N ASN A 139 7.07 -16.54 11.25
CA ASN A 139 6.60 -17.68 10.43
C ASN A 139 5.16 -17.50 9.91
N THR A 140 4.54 -16.35 10.16
CA THR A 140 3.18 -16.06 9.69
C THR A 140 3.20 -15.46 8.28
N TYR A 141 2.16 -15.75 7.48
CA TYR A 141 2.04 -15.18 6.14
C TYR A 141 2.09 -13.65 6.16
N LEU A 142 1.42 -13.01 7.13
CA LEU A 142 1.39 -11.56 7.24
C LEU A 142 2.79 -10.97 7.42
N TYR A 143 3.60 -11.55 8.30
CA TYR A 143 4.94 -11.04 8.57
C TYR A 143 5.82 -11.18 7.34
N VAL A 144 5.90 -12.39 6.80
CA VAL A 144 6.81 -12.70 5.70
C VAL A 144 6.44 -11.88 4.46
N LEU A 145 5.14 -11.73 4.16
CA LEU A 145 4.69 -10.90 3.04
C LEU A 145 4.94 -9.41 3.29
N VAL A 146 4.70 -8.90 4.51
CA VAL A 146 5.06 -7.52 4.83
C VAL A 146 6.55 -7.28 4.63
N LYS A 147 7.42 -8.18 5.09
CA LYS A 147 8.88 -8.05 4.92
C LYS A 147 9.31 -8.12 3.46
N PHE A 148 8.75 -9.05 2.70
CA PHE A 148 9.00 -9.16 1.28
C PHE A 148 8.63 -7.88 0.50
N ILE A 149 7.49 -7.27 0.82
CA ILE A 149 7.04 -6.02 0.20
C ILE A 149 7.85 -4.82 0.71
N GLU A 150 8.13 -4.79 2.02
CA GLU A 150 8.90 -3.75 2.70
C GLU A 150 10.29 -3.62 2.08
N GLU A 151 10.97 -4.73 1.82
CA GLU A 151 12.31 -4.71 1.24
C GLU A 151 12.39 -4.06 -0.14
N LYS A 152 11.32 -4.13 -0.95
CA LYS A 152 11.30 -3.58 -2.31
C LYS A 152 10.74 -2.16 -2.40
N LEU A 153 9.68 -1.88 -1.63
CA LEU A 153 8.91 -0.65 -1.79
C LEU A 153 9.14 0.38 -0.69
N LEU A 154 9.53 -0.05 0.51
CA LEU A 154 9.76 0.85 1.64
C LEU A 154 10.80 0.23 2.58
N PRO A 155 12.07 0.08 2.18
CA PRO A 155 13.03 -0.71 2.96
C PRO A 155 13.44 -0.03 4.26
N ARG A 156 13.90 -0.84 5.24
CA ARG A 156 14.59 -0.32 6.43
C ARG A 156 16.09 -0.36 6.23
N GLY A 157 16.79 0.59 6.84
CA GLY A 157 18.24 0.66 6.85
C GLY A 157 18.78 1.59 7.93
N ARG A 158 20.08 1.45 8.22
CA ARG A 158 20.76 2.25 9.26
C ARG A 158 20.95 3.71 8.85
N ASN A 159 21.08 3.97 7.55
CA ASN A 159 21.26 5.29 6.98
C ASN A 159 20.62 5.36 5.59
N LEU A 160 20.54 6.58 5.05
CA LEU A 160 19.92 6.89 3.78
C LEU A 160 20.58 6.15 2.61
N LYS A 161 21.92 6.09 2.58
CA LYS A 161 22.70 5.41 1.52
C LYS A 161 22.33 3.94 1.37
N VAL A 162 22.25 3.21 2.49
CA VAL A 162 21.89 1.78 2.49
C VAL A 162 20.45 1.57 2.00
N ILE A 163 19.53 2.47 2.36
CA ILE A 163 18.13 2.39 1.92
C ILE A 163 18.04 2.69 0.42
N TYR A 164 18.70 3.76 -0.04
CA TYR A 164 18.74 4.13 -1.45
C TYR A 164 19.30 3.01 -2.32
N LYS A 165 20.41 2.38 -1.90
CA LYS A 165 21.00 1.26 -2.63
C LYS A 165 20.03 0.09 -2.79
N LYS A 166 19.32 -0.31 -1.72
CA LYS A 166 18.30 -1.36 -1.79
C LYS A 166 17.18 -1.03 -2.76
N LEU A 167 16.75 0.23 -2.79
CA LEU A 167 15.71 0.69 -3.70
C LEU A 167 16.21 0.67 -5.15
N LEU A 168 17.43 1.12 -5.39
CA LEU A 168 18.05 1.13 -6.72
C LEU A 168 18.28 -0.29 -7.26
N GLU A 169 18.66 -1.24 -6.42
CA GLU A 169 18.87 -2.65 -6.82
C GLU A 169 17.61 -3.29 -7.41
N VAL A 170 16.42 -2.85 -7.00
CA VAL A 170 15.13 -3.40 -7.47
C VAL A 170 14.36 -2.45 -8.38
N SER A 171 14.86 -1.24 -8.61
CA SER A 171 14.17 -0.25 -9.45
C SER A 171 14.00 -0.66 -10.92
N PRO A 172 14.92 -1.41 -11.57
CA PRO A 172 14.74 -1.83 -12.95
C PRO A 172 13.41 -2.56 -13.22
N ASP A 173 12.96 -3.35 -12.23
CA ASP A 173 11.73 -4.13 -12.32
C ASP A 173 10.55 -3.46 -11.60
N PHE A 174 10.80 -2.62 -10.57
CA PHE A 174 9.76 -2.12 -9.66
C PHE A 174 9.70 -0.61 -9.51
N TYR A 175 10.35 0.17 -10.38
CA TYR A 175 10.34 1.63 -10.28
C TYR A 175 8.92 2.22 -10.28
N ASP A 176 8.01 1.70 -11.13
CA ASP A 176 6.63 2.18 -11.14
C ASP A 176 5.87 1.87 -9.84
N CYS A 177 6.13 0.72 -9.21
CA CYS A 177 5.61 0.42 -7.87
C CYS A 177 6.19 1.39 -6.83
N GLN A 178 7.50 1.63 -6.87
CA GLN A 178 8.19 2.52 -5.92
C GLN A 178 7.68 3.96 -6.05
N ARG A 179 7.50 4.45 -7.29
CA ARG A 179 6.90 5.75 -7.59
C ARG A 179 5.46 5.83 -7.08
N HIS A 180 4.67 4.80 -7.34
CA HIS A 180 3.26 4.74 -6.93
C HIS A 180 3.08 4.87 -5.41
N ILE A 181 3.97 4.28 -4.62
CA ILE A 181 3.95 4.35 -3.15
C ILE A 181 4.13 5.78 -2.61
N LEU A 182 4.70 6.69 -3.40
CA LEU A 182 4.83 8.11 -3.03
C LEU A 182 3.72 9.00 -3.58
N GLN A 183 2.82 8.53 -4.44
CA GLN A 183 1.86 9.38 -5.17
C GLN A 183 0.40 9.16 -4.75
N PRO A 184 -0.03 9.65 -3.57
CA PRO A 184 -1.43 9.53 -3.13
C PRO A 184 -2.37 10.27 -4.09
N HIS A 185 -3.49 9.64 -4.46
CA HIS A 185 -4.45 10.20 -5.44
C HIS A 185 -5.33 11.31 -4.89
N THR A 186 -5.61 11.26 -3.60
CA THR A 186 -6.34 12.33 -2.95
C THR A 186 -5.33 13.38 -2.52
N TYR A 187 -5.28 14.50 -3.25
CA TYR A 187 -4.87 15.80 -2.70
C TYR A 187 -5.94 16.20 -1.70
N TYR A 188 -5.99 15.51 -0.56
CA TYR A 188 -6.99 15.79 0.45
C TYR A 188 -6.64 17.17 1.00
N ARG A 189 -7.42 18.17 0.57
CA ARG A 189 -7.29 19.61 0.87
C ARG A 189 -6.35 19.82 2.04
N GLU A 190 -5.10 20.12 1.73
CA GLU A 190 -4.29 20.93 2.63
C GLU A 190 -5.19 22.11 2.98
N LYS A 191 -5.78 22.08 4.18
CA LYS A 191 -6.10 23.34 4.79
C LYS A 191 -4.72 23.91 5.03
N LEU A 192 -4.34 24.86 4.17
CA LEU A 192 -3.14 25.70 4.27
C LEU A 192 -2.99 26.37 5.66
N GLU A 193 -3.95 26.18 6.56
CA GLU A 193 -4.02 26.73 7.91
C GLU A 193 -3.58 25.77 9.03
N ASP A 194 -3.47 24.45 8.79
CA ASP A 194 -2.99 23.50 9.83
C ASP A 194 -1.59 22.98 9.49
N SER A 195 -0.61 23.80 9.87
CA SER A 195 0.83 23.60 9.73
C SER A 195 1.37 22.61 10.77
N ASP A 196 1.44 21.34 10.40
CA ASP A 196 2.44 20.45 10.98
C ASP A 196 3.62 20.36 10.00
N SER A 197 4.44 21.41 10.04
CA SER A 197 5.59 21.65 9.16
C SER A 197 6.70 20.58 9.29
N PHE A 198 6.51 19.59 10.15
CA PHE A 198 7.39 18.43 10.33
C PHE A 198 6.95 17.17 9.55
N GLU A 199 5.75 17.14 8.97
CA GLU A 199 5.25 15.95 8.28
C GLU A 199 5.85 15.80 6.87
N ILE A 200 6.13 14.56 6.48
CA ILE A 200 6.62 14.19 5.14
C ILE A 200 5.40 13.80 4.28
N PRO A 201 5.00 14.63 3.31
CA PRO A 201 3.85 14.36 2.45
C PRO A 201 4.22 13.37 1.33
N GLY A 202 3.20 12.91 0.60
CA GLY A 202 3.42 12.29 -0.70
C GLY A 202 3.82 13.32 -1.77
N ILE A 203 4.24 12.83 -2.93
CA ILE A 203 4.61 13.65 -4.09
C ILE A 203 3.34 14.08 -4.82
N SER A 204 3.03 15.38 -4.72
CA SER A 204 1.97 16.02 -5.50
C SER A 204 2.44 16.37 -6.92
N PRO A 205 1.54 16.74 -7.86
CA PRO A 205 1.89 17.15 -9.21
C PRO A 205 2.81 18.36 -9.21
N LYS A 206 2.60 19.27 -8.25
CA LYS A 206 3.50 20.40 -8.06
C LYS A 206 4.90 19.93 -7.65
N VAL A 207 5.02 18.97 -6.72
CA VAL A 207 6.33 18.45 -6.27
C VAL A 207 7.01 17.67 -7.40
N TYR A 208 6.22 16.96 -8.19
CA TYR A 208 6.71 16.31 -9.40
C TYR A 208 7.25 17.31 -10.45
N GLN A 209 6.59 18.46 -10.63
CA GLN A 209 7.11 19.53 -11.48
C GLN A 209 8.44 20.07 -10.95
N VAL A 210 8.58 20.24 -9.64
CA VAL A 210 9.86 20.60 -9.01
C VAL A 210 10.95 19.59 -9.33
N PHE A 211 10.67 18.28 -9.27
CA PHE A 211 11.64 17.24 -9.64
C PHE A 211 12.06 17.37 -11.12
N ASN A 212 11.11 17.59 -12.03
CA ASN A 212 11.40 17.77 -13.46
C ASN A 212 12.29 19.00 -13.68
N ASN A 213 12.00 20.12 -13.03
CA ASN A 213 12.76 21.35 -13.19
C ASN A 213 14.18 21.18 -12.64
N ILE A 214 14.32 20.54 -11.47
CA ILE A 214 15.62 20.25 -10.85
C ILE A 214 16.47 19.37 -11.77
N THR A 215 15.93 18.25 -12.25
CA THR A 215 16.68 17.32 -13.09
C THR A 215 17.05 17.94 -14.44
N SER A 216 16.14 18.71 -15.03
CA SER A 216 16.38 19.44 -16.28
C SER A 216 17.49 20.48 -16.13
N LEU A 217 17.37 21.39 -15.15
CA LEU A 217 18.33 22.48 -14.98
C LEU A 217 19.70 21.97 -14.53
N PHE A 218 19.76 20.99 -13.63
CA PHE A 218 21.04 20.40 -13.25
C PHE A 218 21.76 19.76 -14.44
N ASN A 219 21.05 19.06 -15.32
CA ASN A 219 21.71 18.37 -16.43
C ASN A 219 22.04 19.28 -17.62
N LEU A 220 21.22 20.31 -17.88
CA LEU A 220 21.34 21.14 -19.09
C LEU A 220 22.22 22.38 -18.89
N ASP A 221 22.00 23.11 -17.80
CA ASP A 221 22.68 24.41 -17.60
C ASP A 221 22.84 24.74 -16.09
N PRO A 222 23.59 23.93 -15.33
CA PRO A 222 23.88 24.25 -13.94
C PRO A 222 24.91 25.36 -13.85
N ASN A 223 24.73 26.27 -12.91
CA ASN A 223 25.84 27.08 -12.39
C ASN A 223 26.77 26.19 -11.55
N PHE A 224 27.99 26.65 -11.32
CA PHE A 224 28.94 25.95 -10.45
C PHE A 224 29.43 26.88 -9.34
N GLY A 225 29.46 26.36 -8.12
CA GLY A 225 29.94 27.07 -6.94
C GLY A 225 30.72 26.16 -6.02
N ASN A 226 31.48 26.75 -5.10
CA ASN A 226 32.32 26.01 -4.17
C ASN A 226 31.51 24.98 -3.38
N PHE A 227 32.11 23.81 -3.12
CA PHE A 227 31.56 22.80 -2.22
C PHE A 227 31.98 23.14 -0.78
N PRO A 228 31.06 23.58 0.12
CA PRO A 228 31.40 23.92 1.50
C PRO A 228 32.19 22.86 2.26
N GLU A 229 31.91 21.58 2.01
CA GLU A 229 32.51 20.46 2.74
C GLU A 229 33.83 19.96 2.15
N LYS A 230 34.18 20.32 0.91
CA LYS A 230 35.37 19.80 0.23
C LYS A 230 36.11 20.90 -0.53
N GLU A 231 37.34 21.17 -0.10
CA GLU A 231 38.23 22.09 -0.79
C GLU A 231 38.51 21.63 -2.23
N ASN A 232 38.66 22.60 -3.14
CA ASN A 232 38.93 22.39 -4.57
C ASN A 232 37.85 21.57 -5.31
N GLN A 233 36.62 21.53 -4.81
CA GLN A 233 35.48 20.96 -5.52
C GLN A 233 34.39 21.99 -5.76
N GLU A 234 33.74 21.89 -6.92
CA GLU A 234 32.56 22.67 -7.28
C GLU A 234 31.33 21.78 -7.40
N LEU A 235 30.20 22.26 -6.86
CA LEU A 235 28.89 21.65 -6.98
C LEU A 235 28.03 22.34 -8.04
N PRO A 236 27.12 21.60 -8.69
CA PRO A 236 26.12 22.20 -9.54
C PRO A 236 25.11 22.97 -8.67
N MET A 237 24.70 24.15 -9.15
CA MET A 237 23.78 25.06 -8.49
C MET A 237 22.74 25.56 -9.49
N ILE A 238 21.50 25.69 -9.05
CA ILE A 238 20.39 26.23 -9.86
C ILE A 238 19.66 27.29 -9.06
N LEU A 239 19.01 28.25 -9.74
CA LEU A 239 18.33 29.35 -9.05
C LEU A 239 17.06 28.83 -8.35
N LYS A 240 16.89 29.16 -7.06
CA LYS A 240 15.70 28.80 -6.27
C LYS A 240 14.41 29.27 -6.94
N THR A 241 14.43 30.47 -7.51
CA THR A 241 13.30 31.07 -8.23
C THR A 241 12.89 30.25 -9.46
N GLU A 242 13.83 29.76 -10.27
CA GLU A 242 13.51 28.98 -11.47
C GLU A 242 12.78 27.67 -11.15
N ILE A 243 13.06 27.07 -9.99
CA ILE A 243 12.43 25.84 -9.54
C ILE A 243 11.06 26.11 -8.90
N PHE A 244 10.98 27.11 -8.03
CA PHE A 244 9.83 27.33 -7.15
C PHE A 244 8.91 28.47 -7.58
N ASN A 245 9.18 29.18 -8.68
CA ASN A 245 8.26 30.17 -9.24
C ASN A 245 6.78 29.68 -9.35
N PRO A 246 6.49 28.41 -9.71
CA PRO A 246 5.10 27.90 -9.73
C PRO A 246 4.43 27.74 -8.35
N TYR A 247 5.18 27.94 -7.26
CA TYR A 247 4.74 27.80 -5.87
C TYR A 247 4.59 29.13 -5.12
N ILE A 248 5.09 30.23 -5.68
CA ILE A 248 5.13 31.54 -5.03
C ILE A 248 3.93 32.34 -5.56
N ASP A 249 2.75 32.18 -4.94
CA ASP A 249 1.56 32.95 -5.33
C ASP A 249 1.52 34.33 -4.63
N SER A 250 2.24 34.52 -3.52
CA SER A 250 2.64 35.82 -2.97
C SER A 250 3.46 35.57 -1.71
N VAL A 251 4.75 35.93 -1.73
CA VAL A 251 5.73 35.56 -0.68
C VAL A 251 5.23 35.92 0.73
N ALA A 252 4.75 34.92 1.45
CA ALA A 252 4.52 34.93 2.89
C ALA A 252 5.52 33.94 3.53
N ASN A 253 5.97 34.20 4.76
CA ASN A 253 6.98 33.38 5.46
C ASN A 253 6.68 31.86 5.46
N ALA A 254 5.40 31.46 5.44
CA ALA A 254 5.00 30.06 5.38
C ALA A 254 5.38 29.36 4.06
N GLU A 255 5.46 30.09 2.95
CA GLU A 255 5.89 29.55 1.65
C GLU A 255 7.41 29.32 1.62
N GLU A 256 8.20 30.19 2.25
CA GLU A 256 9.65 30.03 2.35
C GLU A 256 10.02 28.79 3.18
N GLU A 257 9.39 28.60 4.34
CA GLU A 257 9.58 27.40 5.16
C GLU A 257 9.21 26.12 4.39
N ALA A 258 8.14 26.17 3.58
CA ALA A 258 7.73 25.04 2.75
C ALA A 258 8.76 24.71 1.66
N ILE A 259 9.36 25.72 1.03
CA ILE A 259 10.40 25.54 0.01
C ILE A 259 11.65 24.89 0.63
N ASP A 260 12.09 25.38 1.79
CA ASP A 260 13.26 24.86 2.48
C ASP A 260 13.08 23.38 2.84
N GLN A 261 11.90 23.02 3.33
CA GLN A 261 11.55 21.64 3.65
C GLN A 261 11.43 20.73 2.43
N ILE A 262 10.83 21.22 1.33
CA ILE A 262 10.78 20.44 0.08
C ILE A 262 12.19 20.19 -0.41
N SER A 263 13.05 21.21 -0.38
CA SER A 263 14.46 21.12 -0.78
C SER A 263 15.20 20.08 0.07
N GLU A 264 15.09 20.14 1.40
CA GLU A 264 15.72 19.19 2.31
C GLU A 264 15.27 17.74 2.03
N ARG A 265 13.97 17.51 1.84
CA ARG A 265 13.41 16.17 1.56
C ARG A 265 13.90 15.59 0.23
N ILE A 266 14.17 16.44 -0.76
CA ILE A 266 14.77 16.05 -2.05
C ILE A 266 16.28 15.80 -1.91
N GLY A 267 16.89 16.22 -0.80
CA GLY A 267 18.34 16.11 -0.56
C GLY A 267 19.12 17.34 -1.03
N LEU A 268 18.44 18.45 -1.28
CA LEU A 268 19.03 19.73 -1.64
C LEU A 268 19.21 20.61 -0.40
N ARG A 269 20.04 21.65 -0.56
CA ARG A 269 20.27 22.73 0.39
C ARG A 269 20.23 24.06 -0.33
N ILE A 270 19.99 25.11 0.44
CA ILE A 270 20.03 26.49 -0.06
C ILE A 270 21.37 27.11 0.29
N LEU A 271 22.04 27.68 -0.71
CA LEU A 271 23.28 28.44 -0.57
C LEU A 271 23.02 29.89 -0.94
N ASP A 272 23.59 30.81 -0.17
CA ASP A 272 23.47 32.26 -0.34
C ASP A 272 22.02 32.75 -0.49
N GLU A 273 21.07 32.05 0.14
CA GLU A 273 19.62 32.27 0.07
C GLU A 273 18.98 32.17 -1.34
N ILE A 274 19.79 32.00 -2.39
CA ILE A 274 19.39 32.15 -3.80
C ILE A 274 19.57 30.85 -4.59
N PHE A 275 20.56 30.02 -4.24
CA PHE A 275 20.91 28.84 -5.00
C PHE A 275 20.46 27.55 -4.33
N LEU A 276 19.93 26.61 -5.12
CA LEU A 276 19.73 25.23 -4.71
C LEU A 276 20.92 24.41 -5.17
N ALA A 277 21.55 23.72 -4.23
CA ALA A 277 22.67 22.82 -4.46
C ALA A 277 22.39 21.47 -3.79
N PRO A 278 22.96 20.35 -4.28
CA PRO A 278 22.83 19.08 -3.58
C PRO A 278 23.53 19.13 -2.21
N SER A 279 22.93 18.49 -1.21
CA SER A 279 23.54 18.29 0.11
C SER A 279 24.72 17.29 0.01
N GLU A 280 25.63 17.30 0.97
CA GLU A 280 26.76 16.36 1.00
C GLU A 280 26.28 14.89 0.91
N ASN A 281 25.27 14.52 1.69
CA ASN A 281 24.70 13.17 1.66
C ASN A 281 24.17 12.79 0.26
N LEU A 282 23.50 13.71 -0.42
CA LEU A 282 23.00 13.48 -1.78
C LEU A 282 24.17 13.33 -2.76
N VAL A 283 25.17 14.21 -2.68
CA VAL A 283 26.37 14.14 -3.53
C VAL A 283 27.08 12.80 -3.38
N GLU A 284 27.28 12.34 -2.15
CA GLU A 284 27.94 11.06 -1.90
C GLU A 284 27.15 9.88 -2.46
N ILE A 285 25.82 9.86 -2.27
CA ILE A 285 24.93 8.83 -2.87
C ILE A 285 25.07 8.85 -4.40
N MET A 286 25.01 10.03 -5.01
CA MET A 286 25.00 10.16 -6.46
C MET A 286 26.37 9.81 -7.08
N ILE A 287 27.48 10.16 -6.42
CA ILE A 287 28.83 9.75 -6.85
C ILE A 287 28.99 8.22 -6.75
N GLU A 288 28.60 7.61 -5.62
CA GLU A 288 28.71 6.15 -5.41
C GLU A 288 27.95 5.34 -6.47
N ASN A 289 26.91 5.93 -7.08
CA ASN A 289 26.06 5.28 -8.08
C ASN A 289 26.26 5.83 -9.51
N ASN A 290 27.33 6.60 -9.76
CA ASN A 290 27.67 7.18 -11.08
C ASN A 290 26.61 8.13 -11.67
N PHE A 291 25.82 8.79 -10.82
CA PHE A 291 24.91 9.87 -11.23
C PHE A 291 25.53 11.26 -11.15
N ILE A 292 26.78 11.37 -10.69
CA ILE A 292 27.61 12.57 -10.77
C ILE A 292 28.99 12.17 -11.30
N ARG A 293 29.46 12.87 -12.33
CA ARG A 293 30.79 12.71 -12.90
C ARG A 293 31.73 13.79 -12.37
N SER A 294 32.93 13.41 -11.96
CA SER A 294 33.98 14.37 -11.61
C SER A 294 34.84 14.72 -12.82
N ASN A 295 34.99 16.01 -13.12
CA ASN A 295 35.89 16.52 -14.16
C ASN A 295 36.88 17.50 -13.56
N THR A 296 38.18 17.20 -13.65
CA THR A 296 39.24 18.12 -13.23
C THR A 296 39.44 19.19 -14.31
N GLN A 297 39.35 20.45 -13.91
CA GLN A 297 39.55 21.61 -14.76
C GLN A 297 41.04 21.96 -14.88
N SER A 298 41.38 22.86 -15.80
CA SER A 298 42.76 23.29 -16.07
C SER A 298 43.43 23.99 -14.88
N ASP A 299 42.64 24.58 -13.98
CA ASP A 299 43.07 25.22 -12.73
C ASP A 299 43.19 24.23 -11.56
N GLY A 300 42.93 22.93 -11.79
CA GLY A 300 43.00 21.87 -10.79
C GLY A 300 41.70 21.68 -9.99
N VAL A 301 40.69 22.54 -10.18
CA VAL A 301 39.40 22.42 -9.49
C VAL A 301 38.61 21.23 -10.05
N ILE A 302 37.99 20.44 -9.17
CA ILE A 302 37.17 19.29 -9.57
C ILE A 302 35.71 19.74 -9.65
N ARG A 303 35.16 19.74 -10.86
CA ARG A 303 33.76 20.07 -11.10
C ARG A 303 32.89 18.81 -11.10
N LEU A 304 31.83 18.82 -10.30
CA LEU A 304 30.87 17.72 -10.18
C LEU A 304 29.70 17.93 -11.16
N LEU A 305 29.70 17.16 -12.26
CA LEU A 305 28.70 17.24 -13.30
C LEU A 305 27.55 16.24 -13.04
N PRO A 306 26.32 16.71 -12.83
CA PRO A 306 25.18 15.84 -12.58
C PRO A 306 24.73 15.08 -13.84
N GLN A 307 24.21 13.87 -13.62
CA GLN A 307 23.60 12.98 -14.61
C GLN A 307 22.32 12.39 -13.99
N LEU A 308 21.45 13.29 -13.51
CA LEU A 308 20.29 12.92 -12.71
C LEU A 308 19.09 12.59 -13.60
N SER A 309 18.22 11.72 -13.12
CA SER A 309 16.89 11.50 -13.70
C SER A 309 15.83 11.72 -12.64
N ASN A 310 14.56 11.85 -13.05
CA ASN A 310 13.47 11.88 -12.08
C ASN A 310 13.49 10.65 -11.17
N GLU A 311 13.82 9.48 -11.73
CA GLU A 311 13.97 8.24 -10.97
C GLU A 311 14.99 8.39 -9.85
N THR A 312 16.17 8.97 -10.12
CA THR A 312 17.19 9.16 -9.08
C THR A 312 16.68 9.98 -7.89
N LEU A 313 15.90 11.03 -8.13
CA LEU A 313 15.31 11.86 -7.07
C LEU A 313 14.11 11.21 -6.39
N TYR A 314 13.28 10.46 -7.13
CA TYR A 314 12.17 9.66 -6.57
C TYR A 314 12.68 8.62 -5.59
N LEU A 315 13.71 7.86 -5.97
CA LEU A 315 14.30 6.85 -5.10
C LEU A 315 14.95 7.50 -3.86
N HIS A 316 15.54 8.68 -4.01
CA HIS A 316 16.09 9.43 -2.88
C HIS A 316 14.99 9.88 -1.90
N TYR A 317 13.90 10.45 -2.42
CA TYR A 317 12.74 10.84 -1.62
C TYR A 317 12.11 9.63 -0.92
N LEU A 318 12.00 8.49 -1.61
CA LEU A 318 11.50 7.24 -1.04
C LEU A 318 12.43 6.72 0.06
N ALA A 319 13.74 6.83 -0.12
CA ALA A 319 14.72 6.47 0.89
C ALA A 319 14.57 7.37 2.14
N PHE A 320 14.36 8.67 1.93
CA PHE A 320 14.16 9.63 3.01
C PHE A 320 12.87 9.32 3.80
N ALA A 321 11.75 9.12 3.10
CA ALA A 321 10.48 8.72 3.70
C ALA A 321 10.60 7.37 4.46
N SER A 322 11.34 6.41 3.89
CA SER A 322 11.62 5.11 4.49
C SER A 322 12.44 5.19 5.77
N GLN A 323 13.38 6.14 5.86
CA GLN A 323 14.19 6.39 7.05
C GLN A 323 13.37 7.13 8.14
N ARG A 324 12.50 8.05 7.72
CA ARG A 324 11.77 8.97 8.60
C ARG A 324 10.29 8.61 8.80
N ARG A 325 9.98 7.31 8.89
CA ARG A 325 8.59 6.80 8.97
C ARG A 325 7.71 7.44 10.06
N GLY A 326 8.30 7.84 11.18
CA GLY A 326 7.59 8.49 12.28
C GLY A 326 7.02 9.87 11.93
N PHE A 327 7.55 10.49 10.89
CA PHE A 327 7.17 11.83 10.42
C PHE A 327 6.30 11.79 9.17
N LEU A 328 5.93 10.61 8.66
CA LEU A 328 5.06 10.54 7.48
C LEU A 328 3.71 11.20 7.78
N SER A 329 3.22 11.93 6.78
CA SER A 329 1.91 12.55 6.87
C SER A 329 0.82 11.50 7.01
N LYS A 330 -0.31 11.93 7.57
CA LYS A 330 -1.46 11.05 7.74
C LYS A 330 -1.92 10.45 6.41
N GLU A 331 -1.91 11.24 5.34
CA GLU A 331 -2.32 10.87 3.99
C GLU A 331 -1.38 9.81 3.42
N LEU A 332 -0.06 10.03 3.55
CA LEU A 332 0.94 9.09 3.06
C LEU A 332 0.93 7.77 3.84
N ILE A 333 0.72 7.81 5.17
CA ILE A 333 0.58 6.58 5.97
C ILE A 333 -0.63 5.77 5.50
N ASN A 334 -1.78 6.41 5.28
CA ASN A 334 -2.95 5.70 4.78
C ASN A 334 -2.69 5.09 3.40
N TRP A 335 -2.02 5.84 2.53
CA TRP A 335 -1.68 5.40 1.18
C TRP A 335 -0.77 4.17 1.16
N ILE A 336 0.35 4.23 1.89
CA ILE A 336 1.29 3.12 2.03
C ILE A 336 0.57 1.91 2.63
N SER A 337 -0.19 2.12 3.70
CA SER A 337 -0.90 1.03 4.39
C SER A 337 -1.95 0.38 3.48
N MET A 338 -2.63 1.15 2.65
CA MET A 338 -3.58 0.64 1.67
C MET A 338 -2.89 -0.24 0.65
N ASN A 339 -1.82 0.28 0.03
CA ASN A 339 -1.09 -0.44 -1.01
C ASN A 339 -0.51 -1.75 -0.48
N PHE A 340 0.10 -1.75 0.71
CA PHE A 340 0.59 -2.98 1.31
C PHE A 340 -0.53 -3.97 1.63
N ALA A 341 -1.65 -3.52 2.22
CA ALA A 341 -2.78 -4.40 2.50
C ALA A 341 -3.39 -5.00 1.21
N PHE A 342 -3.50 -4.18 0.16
CA PHE A 342 -3.99 -4.59 -1.15
C PHE A 342 -3.05 -5.59 -1.82
N LEU A 343 -1.75 -5.32 -1.87
CA LEU A 343 -0.74 -6.21 -2.43
C LEU A 343 -0.74 -7.58 -1.74
N ILE A 344 -0.82 -7.61 -0.41
CA ILE A 344 -0.91 -8.85 0.37
C ILE A 344 -2.19 -9.62 0.03
N TYR A 345 -3.33 -8.94 0.06
CA TYR A 345 -4.63 -9.56 -0.21
C TYR A 345 -4.68 -10.12 -1.63
N MET A 346 -4.32 -9.32 -2.63
CA MET A 346 -4.31 -9.70 -4.04
C MET A 346 -3.28 -10.76 -4.37
N GLY A 347 -2.09 -10.71 -3.76
CA GLY A 347 -1.05 -11.74 -3.93
C GLY A 347 -1.52 -13.11 -3.41
N ILE A 348 -2.21 -13.15 -2.27
CA ILE A 348 -2.80 -14.39 -1.75
C ILE A 348 -3.90 -14.91 -2.67
N LEU A 349 -4.78 -14.03 -3.18
CA LEU A 349 -5.82 -14.43 -4.12
C LEU A 349 -5.23 -14.96 -5.43
N LYS A 350 -4.24 -14.27 -6.00
CA LYS A 350 -3.56 -14.69 -7.23
C LYS A 350 -2.81 -16.01 -7.05
N TRP A 351 -2.31 -16.29 -5.84
CA TRP A 351 -1.68 -17.56 -5.52
C TRP A 351 -2.69 -18.71 -5.39
N LYS A 352 -3.85 -18.47 -4.78
CA LYS A 352 -4.80 -19.53 -4.42
C LYS A 352 -5.94 -19.75 -5.41
N LEU A 353 -6.26 -18.76 -6.23
CA LEU A 353 -7.35 -18.82 -7.20
C LEU A 353 -6.75 -18.91 -8.59
N SER A 354 -7.25 -19.85 -9.38
CA SER A 354 -6.94 -19.90 -10.81
C SER A 354 -7.47 -18.67 -11.53
N ASP A 355 -6.85 -18.30 -12.65
CA ASP A 355 -7.28 -17.15 -13.46
C ASP A 355 -8.70 -17.32 -14.05
N GLN A 356 -9.20 -18.55 -14.10
CA GLN A 356 -10.54 -18.90 -14.57
C GLN A 356 -11.58 -19.00 -13.43
N ASN A 357 -11.16 -18.83 -12.18
CA ASN A 357 -12.03 -19.02 -11.04
C ASN A 357 -13.19 -18.01 -11.06
N ILE A 358 -14.41 -18.53 -11.22
CA ILE A 358 -15.63 -17.72 -11.37
C ILE A 358 -16.00 -16.92 -10.12
N PHE A 359 -15.48 -17.30 -8.95
CA PHE A 359 -15.75 -16.63 -7.68
C PHE A 359 -14.76 -15.51 -7.37
N TYR A 360 -13.73 -15.31 -8.21
CA TYR A 360 -12.77 -14.21 -8.07
C TYR A 360 -13.44 -12.82 -7.90
N PRO A 361 -14.54 -12.47 -8.62
CA PRO A 361 -15.25 -11.21 -8.43
C PRO A 361 -15.78 -10.99 -7.01
N ILE A 362 -16.18 -12.05 -6.30
CA ILE A 362 -16.69 -11.94 -4.92
C ILE A 362 -15.62 -11.39 -3.98
N PHE A 363 -14.37 -11.78 -4.19
CA PHE A 363 -13.23 -11.30 -3.41
C PHE A 363 -12.83 -9.87 -3.77
N LYS A 364 -13.14 -9.43 -4.99
CA LYS A 364 -12.92 -8.05 -5.45
C LYS A 364 -14.10 -7.12 -5.19
N ASP A 365 -15.24 -7.67 -4.78
CA ASP A 365 -16.44 -6.90 -4.50
C ASP A 365 -16.19 -5.83 -3.43
N LEU A 366 -16.82 -4.68 -3.63
CA LEU A 366 -16.68 -3.51 -2.77
C LEU A 366 -17.06 -3.84 -1.32
N GLN A 367 -18.15 -4.57 -1.12
CA GLN A 367 -18.65 -4.87 0.22
C GLN A 367 -17.72 -5.84 0.93
N THR A 368 -17.14 -6.81 0.23
CA THR A 368 -16.11 -7.71 0.78
C THR A 368 -14.86 -6.91 1.18
N ASN A 369 -14.34 -6.09 0.29
CA ASN A 369 -13.11 -5.36 0.53
C ASN A 369 -13.25 -4.29 1.63
N GLU A 370 -14.39 -3.61 1.73
CA GLU A 370 -14.73 -2.64 2.80
C GLU A 370 -14.65 -3.23 4.22
N LYS A 371 -14.82 -4.55 4.32
CA LYS A 371 -14.79 -5.28 5.59
C LYS A 371 -13.44 -5.89 5.91
N ILE A 372 -12.58 -6.15 4.92
CA ILE A 372 -11.30 -6.85 5.11
C ILE A 372 -10.13 -5.87 5.11
N LEU A 373 -9.97 -5.06 4.05
CA LEU A 373 -8.77 -4.25 3.85
C LEU A 373 -8.52 -3.22 4.95
N PRO A 374 -9.53 -2.47 5.47
CA PRO A 374 -9.28 -1.47 6.51
C PRO A 374 -8.68 -2.05 7.80
N PHE A 375 -9.06 -3.29 8.17
CA PHE A 375 -8.46 -3.94 9.33
C PHE A 375 -7.08 -4.51 8.99
N LEU A 376 -6.88 -5.04 7.79
CA LEU A 376 -5.56 -5.48 7.33
C LEU A 376 -4.54 -4.34 7.33
N MET A 377 -4.91 -3.15 6.84
CA MET A 377 -4.08 -1.93 6.92
C MET A 377 -3.63 -1.64 8.36
N LYS A 378 -4.54 -1.75 9.33
CA LYS A 378 -4.22 -1.50 10.74
C LYS A 378 -3.30 -2.59 11.30
N LEU A 379 -3.51 -3.85 10.93
CA LEU A 379 -2.67 -4.98 11.37
C LEU A 379 -1.23 -4.85 10.89
N ILE A 380 -1.01 -4.52 9.61
CA ILE A 380 0.36 -4.36 9.07
C ILE A 380 1.12 -3.17 9.64
N CYS A 381 0.43 -2.22 10.28
CA CYS A 381 1.07 -1.05 10.90
C CYS A 381 1.58 -1.32 12.32
N PHE A 382 1.38 -2.51 12.88
CA PHE A 382 1.97 -2.84 14.17
C PHE A 382 3.52 -2.83 14.11
N PRO A 383 4.21 -2.54 15.24
CA PRO A 383 5.65 -2.32 15.26
C PRO A 383 6.50 -3.43 14.63
N ASN A 384 6.09 -4.69 14.84
CA ASN A 384 6.79 -5.88 14.33
C ASN A 384 6.65 -6.05 12.80
N TYR A 385 5.71 -5.35 12.18
CA TYR A 385 5.47 -5.34 10.73
C TYR A 385 6.07 -4.08 10.10
N LEU A 386 5.25 -3.16 9.54
CA LEU A 386 5.72 -1.90 8.95
C LEU A 386 6.11 -0.86 9.98
N GLY A 387 5.48 -0.87 11.17
CA GLY A 387 5.76 0.11 12.23
C GLY A 387 5.39 1.54 11.85
N LEU A 388 4.22 1.74 11.24
CA LEU A 388 3.65 3.07 10.97
C LEU A 388 2.65 3.46 12.06
N ASP A 389 2.38 4.75 12.22
CA ASP A 389 1.40 5.20 13.21
C ASP A 389 -0.03 4.83 12.78
N LYS A 390 -0.51 3.69 13.26
CA LYS A 390 -1.88 3.22 13.01
C LYS A 390 -2.97 4.20 13.48
N MET A 391 -2.68 5.11 14.41
CA MET A 391 -3.67 6.11 14.86
C MET A 391 -3.95 7.17 13.78
N LYS A 392 -3.02 7.33 12.82
CA LYS A 392 -3.19 8.15 11.62
C LYS A 392 -4.05 7.46 10.55
N ILE A 393 -4.32 6.16 10.68
CA ILE A 393 -5.21 5.46 9.74
C ILE A 393 -6.66 5.95 9.91
N ARG A 394 -7.24 6.46 8.82
CA ARG A 394 -8.65 6.85 8.77
C ARG A 394 -9.47 5.61 8.41
N ASP A 395 -10.47 5.28 9.22
CA ASP A 395 -11.32 4.09 9.00
C ASP A 395 -12.81 4.41 8.89
N SER A 396 -13.15 5.67 8.63
CA SER A 396 -14.53 6.13 8.48
C SER A 396 -15.20 5.51 7.24
N PRO A 397 -16.53 5.31 7.26
CA PRO A 397 -17.24 4.77 6.10
C PRO A 397 -17.04 5.57 4.80
N GLN A 398 -16.95 6.90 4.91
CA GLN A 398 -16.66 7.80 3.79
C GLN A 398 -15.27 7.51 3.18
N TYR A 399 -14.26 7.37 4.05
CA TYR A 399 -12.87 7.16 3.64
C TYR A 399 -12.65 5.77 3.04
N ARG A 400 -13.39 4.77 3.51
CA ARG A 400 -13.39 3.42 2.91
C ARG A 400 -13.81 3.50 1.45
N LYS A 401 -14.86 4.24 1.09
CA LYS A 401 -15.28 4.39 -0.32
C LYS A 401 -14.22 5.07 -1.20
N GLU A 402 -13.53 6.08 -0.67
CA GLU A 402 -12.44 6.79 -1.38
C GLU A 402 -11.24 5.87 -1.64
N ILE A 403 -10.87 5.05 -0.65
CA ILE A 403 -9.90 3.96 -0.77
C ILE A 403 -10.22 3.01 -1.94
N PHE A 404 -11.50 2.75 -2.22
CA PHE A 404 -11.92 1.80 -3.25
C PHE A 404 -11.97 2.39 -4.66
N ASN A 405 -12.35 3.66 -4.79
CA ASN A 405 -12.18 4.39 -6.06
C ASN A 405 -10.70 4.42 -6.50
N PHE A 406 -9.79 4.42 -5.52
CA PHE A 406 -8.37 4.30 -5.75
C PHE A 406 -7.97 2.90 -6.28
N ILE A 407 -8.38 1.82 -5.62
CA ILE A 407 -8.07 0.43 -6.06
C ILE A 407 -8.53 0.15 -7.50
N GLY A 408 -9.63 0.77 -7.95
CA GLY A 408 -10.16 0.57 -9.30
C GLY A 408 -9.37 1.25 -10.43
N SER A 409 -8.50 2.23 -10.15
CA SER A 409 -7.90 3.10 -11.17
C SER A 409 -6.40 2.92 -11.44
N GLN A 410 -5.64 2.18 -10.61
CA GLN A 410 -4.18 2.03 -10.75
C GLN A 410 -3.63 0.61 -10.51
N ILE A 411 -4.33 -0.41 -10.99
CA ILE A 411 -3.90 -1.82 -10.85
C ILE A 411 -2.64 -2.12 -11.69
N ASP A 412 -2.44 -1.43 -12.81
CA ASP A 412 -1.39 -1.81 -13.78
C ASP A 412 0.02 -1.71 -13.20
N ASN A 413 0.33 -0.63 -12.47
CA ASN A 413 1.65 -0.44 -11.85
C ASN A 413 1.97 -1.51 -10.79
N LEU A 414 0.96 -2.16 -10.20
CA LEU A 414 1.12 -3.16 -9.14
C LEU A 414 0.97 -4.59 -9.64
N LYS A 415 0.52 -4.79 -10.88
CA LYS A 415 0.10 -6.11 -11.40
C LYS A 415 1.24 -7.11 -11.44
N GLU A 416 2.40 -6.70 -11.94
CA GLU A 416 3.59 -7.55 -11.97
C GLU A 416 4.04 -7.91 -10.56
N PHE A 417 3.98 -6.95 -9.65
CA PHE A 417 4.38 -7.20 -8.26
C PHE A 417 3.41 -8.11 -7.51
N ILE A 418 2.09 -8.06 -7.81
CA ILE A 418 1.12 -9.04 -7.31
C ILE A 418 1.49 -10.47 -7.74
N ASN A 419 1.97 -10.65 -8.98
CA ASN A 419 2.42 -11.96 -9.45
C ASN A 419 3.68 -12.43 -8.70
N GLU A 420 4.64 -11.55 -8.45
CA GLU A 420 5.81 -11.89 -7.63
C GLU A 420 5.43 -12.33 -6.22
N ILE A 421 4.51 -11.62 -5.59
CA ILE A 421 4.01 -11.96 -4.25
C ILE A 421 3.34 -13.33 -4.28
N ALA A 422 2.58 -13.66 -5.33
CA ALA A 422 1.94 -14.96 -5.47
C ALA A 422 2.98 -16.09 -5.60
N ILE A 423 4.01 -15.91 -6.42
CA ILE A 423 5.13 -16.86 -6.56
C ILE A 423 5.85 -17.03 -5.22
N TYR A 424 6.08 -15.94 -4.50
CA TYR A 424 6.73 -15.96 -3.20
C TYR A 424 5.90 -16.71 -2.15
N CYS A 425 4.58 -16.49 -2.11
CA CYS A 425 3.68 -17.25 -1.25
C CYS A 425 3.79 -18.76 -1.49
N GLU A 426 3.84 -19.18 -2.76
CA GLU A 426 3.95 -20.58 -3.12
C GLU A 426 5.25 -21.21 -2.63
N LYS A 427 6.38 -20.52 -2.84
CA LYS A 427 7.71 -20.95 -2.37
C LYS A 427 7.71 -21.12 -0.84
N PHE A 428 7.22 -20.11 -0.12
CA PHE A 428 7.16 -20.13 1.33
C PHE A 428 6.28 -21.28 1.90
N ASP A 429 5.09 -21.51 1.33
CA ASP A 429 4.20 -22.58 1.80
C ASP A 429 4.80 -23.98 1.55
N LYS A 430 5.51 -24.17 0.43
CA LYS A 430 6.24 -25.43 0.15
C LYS A 430 7.35 -25.68 1.18
N GLU A 431 8.16 -24.67 1.47
CA GLU A 431 9.23 -24.77 2.47
C GLU A 431 8.69 -25.06 3.87
N ARG A 432 7.56 -24.45 4.23
CA ARG A 432 6.91 -24.65 5.53
C ARG A 432 6.34 -26.06 5.70
N LYS A 433 5.82 -26.69 4.64
CA LYS A 433 5.25 -28.04 4.66
C LYS A 433 6.30 -29.15 4.68
N ASN A 434 7.53 -28.84 4.26
CA ASN A 434 8.66 -29.79 4.23
C ASN A 434 9.50 -29.78 5.52
N LYS A 435 9.20 -28.87 6.46
CA LYS A 435 9.73 -28.85 7.83
C LYS A 435 8.73 -29.51 8.77
#